data_AF-A0A943T8M5-F1
#
_entry.id   AF-A0A943T8M5-F1
#
_cell.length_a   1.000
_cell.length_b   1.000
_cell.length_c   1.000
_cell.angle_alpha   90.00
_cell.angle_beta   90.00
_cell.angle_gamma   90.00
#
_symmetry.space_group_name_H-M   'P 1'
#
loop_
_entity.id
_entity.type
_entity.pdbx_description
1 polymer ?
#
loop_
_entity_poly.entity_id
_entity_poly.type
_entity_poly.pdbx_seq_one_letter_code
_entity_poly.pdbx_strand_id
1 'polypeptide(L)'
;MLADNGFIQSMSRKGNCIDNGATEQVFGHIKDEFFRGQDWPTFESFKADLDAYITHWNTTRRQVKLKGLTPVEYRDQALREVV
;
A
#
# COMPACT_ATOMS: atom_id res chain seq x y z
N MET A 1 2.57 -13.63 -19.89
CA MET A 1 1.96 -12.28 -19.90
C MET A 1 0.77 -12.25 -18.95
N LEU A 2 0.30 -11.08 -18.48
CA LEU A 2 -0.87 -10.97 -17.59
C LEU A 2 -2.14 -11.60 -18.20
N ALA A 3 -2.32 -11.42 -19.51
CA ALA A 3 -3.42 -12.01 -20.27
C ALA A 3 -3.42 -13.55 -20.25
N ASP A 4 -2.24 -14.18 -20.26
CA ASP A 4 -2.11 -15.64 -20.22
C ASP A 4 -2.58 -16.24 -18.87
N ASN A 5 -2.68 -15.40 -17.84
CA ASN A 5 -3.19 -15.76 -16.52
C ASN A 5 -4.64 -15.29 -16.29
N GLY A 6 -5.35 -14.87 -17.35
CA GLY A 6 -6.75 -14.44 -17.27
C GLY A 6 -6.96 -13.03 -16.69
N PHE A 7 -5.89 -12.25 -16.49
CA PHE A 7 -6.00 -10.87 -16.02
C PHE A 7 -6.22 -9.91 -17.18
N ILE A 8 -7.26 -9.09 -17.08
CA ILE A 8 -7.49 -7.97 -17.98
C ILE A 8 -6.67 -6.79 -17.48
N GLN A 9 -5.73 -6.32 -18.29
CA GLN A 9 -4.98 -5.11 -17.98
C GLN A 9 -5.93 -3.90 -18.10
N SER A 10 -6.20 -3.25 -16.97
CA SER A 10 -6.93 -2.00 -16.94
C SER A 10 -5.96 -0.84 -17.12
N MET A 11 -6.07 -0.14 -18.25
CA MET A 11 -5.38 1.14 -18.46
C MET A 11 -6.43 2.23 -18.40
N SER A 12 -6.34 3.12 -17.40
CA SER A 12 -7.28 4.23 -17.30
C SER A 12 -7.10 5.22 -18.45
N ARG A 13 -8.18 5.95 -18.79
CA ARG A 13 -8.13 7.03 -19.78
C ARG A 13 -7.22 8.14 -19.28
N LYS A 14 -6.58 8.84 -20.22
CA LYS A 14 -5.73 10.01 -19.92
C LYS A 14 -6.50 11.00 -19.04
N GLY A 15 -5.97 11.30 -17.86
CA GLY A 15 -6.57 12.22 -16.89
C GLY A 15 -7.44 11.57 -15.79
N ASN A 16 -7.58 10.24 -15.75
CA ASN A 16 -8.38 9.55 -14.72
C ASN A 16 -7.54 8.54 -13.90
N CYS A 17 -6.56 9.01 -13.15
CA CYS A 17 -5.59 8.17 -12.43
C CYS A 17 -5.94 7.96 -10.94
N ILE A 18 -7.17 7.52 -10.67
CA ILE A 18 -7.70 7.38 -9.30
C ILE A 18 -6.83 6.43 -8.45
N ASP A 19 -6.30 5.37 -9.07
CA ASP A 19 -5.39 4.40 -8.47
C ASP A 19 -3.99 4.97 -8.19
N ASN A 20 -3.49 5.83 -9.09
CA ASN A 20 -2.18 6.44 -8.97
C ASN A 20 -2.06 7.31 -7.72
N GLY A 21 -3.06 8.15 -7.43
CA GLY A 21 -3.00 9.05 -6.27
C GLY A 21 -2.92 8.30 -4.92
N ALA A 22 -3.64 7.19 -4.79
CA ALA A 22 -3.55 6.35 -3.59
C ALA A 22 -2.16 5.68 -3.48
N THR A 23 -1.63 5.20 -4.61
CA THR A 23 -0.33 4.54 -4.69
C THR A 23 0.82 5.51 -4.42
N GLU A 24 0.77 6.72 -4.98
CA GLU A 24 1.73 7.79 -4.74
C GLU A 24 1.78 8.20 -3.27
N GLN A 25 0.63 8.26 -2.59
CA GLN A 25 0.58 8.53 -1.17
C GLN A 25 1.37 7.49 -0.37
N VAL A 26 1.15 6.19 -0.63
CA VAL A 26 1.87 5.10 0.03
C VAL A 26 3.38 5.23 -0.22
N PHE A 27 3.80 5.45 -1.47
CA PHE A 27 5.22 5.62 -1.79
C PHE A 27 5.84 6.88 -1.17
N GLY A 28 5.08 7.96 -1.02
CA GLY A 28 5.51 9.15 -0.29
C GLY A 28 5.86 8.82 1.16
N HIS A 29 4.98 8.11 1.86
CA HIS A 29 5.22 7.69 3.24
C HIS A 29 6.40 6.73 3.38
N ILE A 30 6.53 5.74 2.48
CA ILE A 30 7.68 4.83 2.48
C ILE A 30 8.99 5.63 2.34
N LYS A 31 9.02 6.62 1.45
CA LYS A 31 10.22 7.45 1.27
C LYS A 31 10.52 8.30 2.49
N ASP A 32 9.51 8.93 3.08
CA ASP A 32 9.71 9.91 4.15
C ASP A 32 9.92 9.28 5.52
N GLU A 33 9.25 8.17 5.80
CA GLU A 33 9.21 7.57 7.13
C GLU A 33 10.11 6.35 7.25
N PHE A 34 10.19 5.53 6.20
CA PHE A 34 10.99 4.31 6.21
C PHE A 34 12.39 4.52 5.61
N PHE A 35 12.48 5.21 4.48
CA PHE A 35 13.74 5.29 3.72
C PHE A 35 14.65 6.47 4.11
N ARG A 36 14.06 7.63 4.41
CA ARG A 36 14.83 8.87 4.62
C ARG A 36 15.76 8.76 5.83
N GLY A 37 17.07 8.89 5.57
CA GLY A 37 18.10 8.89 6.61
C GLY A 37 18.41 7.50 7.18
N GLN A 38 17.95 6.45 6.52
CA GLN A 38 18.28 5.06 6.84
C GLN A 38 19.21 4.49 5.77
N ASP A 39 20.13 3.63 6.22
CA ASP A 39 21.02 2.87 5.36
C ASP A 39 21.03 1.40 5.81
N TRP A 40 21.21 0.51 4.85
CA TRP A 40 21.23 -0.93 5.11
C TRP A 40 22.53 -1.55 4.60
N PRO A 41 23.20 -2.39 5.42
CA PRO A 41 24.41 -3.07 5.00
C PRO A 41 24.14 -4.17 3.96
N THR A 42 22.93 -4.75 3.95
CA THR A 42 22.55 -5.79 3.00
C THR A 42 21.11 -5.62 2.53
N PHE A 43 20.81 -6.18 1.36
CA PHE A 43 19.45 -6.20 0.83
C PHE A 43 18.48 -6.96 1.76
N GLU A 44 18.95 -8.00 2.43
CA GLU A 44 18.16 -8.81 3.37
C GLU A 44 17.73 -7.99 4.58
N SER A 45 18.61 -7.15 5.13
CA SER A 45 18.25 -6.23 6.22
C SER A 45 17.23 -5.18 5.76
N PHE A 46 17.43 -4.58 4.58
CA PHE A 46 16.45 -3.67 3.97
C PHE A 46 15.08 -4.33 3.81
N LYS A 47 15.05 -5.56 3.27
CA LYS A 47 13.82 -6.31 3.02
C LYS A 47 13.09 -6.62 4.32
N ALA A 48 13.82 -7.05 5.35
CA ALA A 48 13.22 -7.36 6.65
C ALA A 48 12.54 -6.12 7.28
N ASP A 49 13.21 -4.97 7.24
CA ASP A 49 12.64 -3.73 7.78
C ASP A 49 11.48 -3.22 6.92
N LEU A 50 11.57 -3.37 5.59
CA LEU A 50 10.47 -3.02 4.69
C LEU A 50 9.24 -3.89 4.96
N ASP A 51 9.41 -5.20 5.12
CA ASP A 51 8.33 -6.13 5.45
C ASP A 51 7.68 -5.77 6.80
N ALA A 52 8.48 -5.37 7.79
CA ALA A 52 7.99 -4.87 9.08
C ALA A 52 7.21 -3.55 8.92
N TYR A 53 7.71 -2.60 8.13
CA TYR A 53 7.02 -1.34 7.85
C TYR A 53 5.68 -1.57 7.13
N ILE A 54 5.65 -2.44 6.12
CA ILE A 54 4.42 -2.78 5.38
C ILE A 54 3.41 -3.48 6.29
N THR A 55 3.87 -4.35 7.18
CA THR A 55 3.00 -4.97 8.19
C THR A 55 2.40 -3.90 9.09
N HIS A 56 3.24 -3.03 9.67
CA HIS A 56 2.80 -1.91 10.51
C HIS A 56 1.80 -1.00 9.79
N TRP A 57 2.09 -0.62 8.54
CA TRP A 57 1.22 0.22 7.71
C TRP A 57 -0.17 -0.38 7.56
N ASN A 58 -0.27 -1.69 7.32
CA ASN A 58 -1.52 -2.37 7.04
C ASN A 58 -2.32 -2.72 8.30
N THR A 59 -1.65 -3.11 9.39
CA THR A 59 -2.31 -3.69 10.56
C THR A 59 -2.36 -2.77 11.76
N THR A 60 -1.54 -1.73 11.82
CA THR A 60 -1.34 -0.92 13.03
C THR A 60 -1.57 0.57 12.78
N ARG A 61 -1.18 1.10 11.61
CA ARG A 61 -1.33 2.52 11.28
C ARG A 61 -2.79 2.90 11.07
N ARG A 62 -3.36 3.65 12.01
CA ARG A 62 -4.69 4.25 11.87
C ARG A 62 -4.65 5.45 10.93
N GLN A 63 -5.64 5.56 10.05
CA GLN A 63 -5.69 6.65 9.07
C GLN A 63 -6.97 7.47 9.21
N VAL A 64 -6.83 8.80 9.31
CA VAL A 64 -7.98 9.72 9.42
C VAL A 64 -8.91 9.60 8.21
N LYS A 65 -8.36 9.46 7.00
CA LYS A 65 -9.14 9.23 5.77
C LYS A 65 -9.99 7.95 5.83
N LEU A 66 -9.56 6.96 6.61
CA LEU A 66 -10.28 5.70 6.85
C LEU A 66 -11.08 5.74 8.16
N LYS A 67 -11.49 6.93 8.63
CA LYS A 67 -12.24 7.12 9.89
C LYS A 67 -11.53 6.54 11.12
N GLY A 68 -10.18 6.55 11.10
CA GLY A 68 -9.37 6.02 12.19
C GLY A 68 -9.13 4.51 12.12
N LEU A 69 -9.58 3.82 11.08
CA LEU A 69 -9.30 2.40 10.86
C LEU A 69 -7.91 2.19 10.25
N THR A 70 -7.37 0.99 10.45
CA THR A 70 -6.22 0.50 9.68
C THR A 70 -6.69 0.05 8.28
N PRO A 71 -5.78 -0.04 7.29
CA PRO A 71 -6.14 -0.55 5.97
C PRO A 71 -6.80 -1.94 6.00
N VAL A 72 -6.33 -2.84 6.86
CA VAL A 72 -6.93 -4.17 7.04
C VAL A 72 -8.32 -4.07 7.66
N GLU A 73 -8.49 -3.28 8.74
CA GLU A 73 -9.81 -3.09 9.37
C GLU A 73 -10.82 -2.50 8.37
N TYR A 74 -10.41 -1.51 7.57
CA TYR A 74 -11.25 -0.89 6.55
C TYR A 74 -11.67 -1.88 5.46
N ARG A 75 -10.74 -2.71 4.96
CA ARG A 75 -11.03 -3.76 3.98
C ARG A 75 -12.01 -4.78 4.56
N ASP A 76 -11.77 -5.25 5.77
CA ASP A 76 -12.58 -6.28 6.41
C ASP A 76 -14.00 -5.77 6.73
N GLN A 77 -14.15 -4.48 7.07
CA GLN A 77 -15.46 -3.84 7.19
C GLN A 77 -16.19 -3.84 5.84
N ALA A 78 -15.53 -3.37 4.77
CA ALA A 78 -16.14 -3.34 3.44
C ALA A 78 -16.58 -4.73 2.96
N LEU A 79 -15.80 -5.78 3.27
CA LEU A 79 -16.17 -7.16 2.93
C LEU A 79 -17.37 -7.67 3.72
N ARG A 80 -17.57 -7.24 4.97
CA ARG A 80 -18.75 -7.61 5.78
C ARG A 80 -20.03 -6.92 5.31
N GLU A 81 -19.92 -5.69 4.79
CA GLU A 81 -21.05 -4.93 4.27
C GLU A 81 -21.56 -5.44 2.90
N VAL A 82 -20.78 -6.30 2.24
CA VAL A 82 -21.10 -6.89 0.92
C VAL A 82 -21.77 -8.28 1.06
N VAL A 83 -21.89 -8.80 2.29
CA VAL A 83 -22.55 -10.09 2.61
C VAL A 83 -23.97 -9.88 3.11
#